data_AF-F5XKB3-F1
#
_entry.id   AF-F5XKB3-F1
#
_cell.length_a   1.000
_cell.length_b   1.000
_cell.length_c   1.000
_cell.angle_alpha   90.00
_cell.angle_beta   90.00
_cell.angle_gamma   90.00
#
_symmetry.space_group_name_H-M   'P 1'
#
loop_
_entity.id
_entity.type
_entity.pdbx_description
1 polymer ?
#
loop_
_entity_poly.entity_id
_entity_poly.type
_entity_poly.pdbx_seq_one_letter_code
_entity_poly.pdbx_strand_id
1 'polypeptide(L)'
;MATKSGRTTPCNAIMRSGRQRKAMQFYAAASDITDLATDPGDICDAYVTLLVHAGIAAADVLCCASLGEHAQGDNHVEAVALLGKFDADRAKDLRVLLQVKTKAAYSHQRVSVSERVKVRRACDRLIEAIEELVG
;
A
#
# COMPACT_ATOMS: atom_id res chain seq x y z
N MET A 1 9.82 26.82 12.37
CA MET A 1 10.26 25.43 12.60
C MET A 1 10.13 24.68 11.29
N ALA A 2 11.24 24.39 10.60
CA ALA A 2 11.19 23.59 9.38
C ALA A 2 10.88 22.15 9.78
N THR A 3 9.75 21.62 9.31
CA THR A 3 9.39 20.20 9.44
C THR A 3 10.55 19.38 8.87
N LYS A 4 11.15 18.50 9.67
CA LYS A 4 12.16 17.54 9.19
C LYS A 4 11.52 16.78 8.03
N SER A 5 12.02 17.01 6.82
CA SER A 5 11.65 16.21 5.64
C SER A 5 11.89 14.75 6.01
N GLY A 6 10.87 13.92 5.82
CA GLY A 6 10.96 12.48 6.07
C GLY A 6 12.14 11.86 5.34
N ARG A 7 12.65 10.74 5.84
CA ARG A 7 13.80 10.06 5.22
C ARG A 7 13.31 9.47 3.90
N THR A 8 13.84 9.95 2.77
CA THR A 8 13.56 9.39 1.44
C THR A 8 14.76 8.59 0.95
N THR A 9 14.50 7.65 0.04
CA THR A 9 15.53 6.89 -0.67
C THR A 9 15.42 7.21 -2.16
N PRO A 10 16.53 7.61 -2.82
CA PRO A 10 16.55 7.79 -4.27
C PRO A 10 16.13 6.49 -4.98
N CYS A 11 15.36 6.62 -6.04
CA CYS A 11 14.79 5.50 -6.75
C CYS A 11 15.29 5.46 -8.20
N ASN A 12 15.83 4.32 -8.60
CA ASN A 12 16.19 4.04 -9.98
C ASN A 12 15.15 3.10 -10.65
N ALA A 13 15.28 2.90 -11.96
CA ALA A 13 14.36 2.06 -12.72
C ALA A 13 14.28 0.61 -12.18
N ILE A 14 15.39 0.05 -11.70
CA ILE A 14 15.43 -1.32 -11.13
C ILE A 14 14.61 -1.38 -9.84
N MET A 15 14.77 -0.38 -8.96
CA MET A 15 14.01 -0.27 -7.72
C MET A 15 12.51 -0.11 -8.00
N ARG A 16 12.14 0.76 -8.95
CA ARG A 16 10.75 0.94 -9.37
C ARG A 16 10.13 -0.36 -9.86
N SER A 17 10.78 -1.05 -10.81
CA SER A 17 10.29 -2.34 -11.33
C SER A 17 10.23 -3.42 -10.25
N GLY A 18 11.17 -3.42 -9.30
CA GLY A 18 11.15 -4.31 -8.14
C GLY A 18 9.96 -4.07 -7.21
N ARG A 19 9.65 -2.80 -6.93
CA ARG A 19 8.49 -2.40 -6.12
C ARG A 19 7.18 -2.72 -6.83
N GLN A 20 7.10 -2.48 -8.14
CA GLN A 20 5.93 -2.83 -8.95
C GLN A 20 5.65 -4.33 -8.91
N ARG A 21 6.68 -5.17 -9.11
CA ARG A 21 6.52 -6.63 -9.00
C ARG A 21 5.98 -7.04 -7.63
N LYS A 22 6.49 -6.45 -6.55
CA LYS A 22 6.01 -6.72 -5.19
C LYS A 22 4.56 -6.30 -5.00
N ALA A 23 4.18 -5.11 -5.47
CA ALA A 23 2.80 -4.63 -5.39
C ALA A 23 1.82 -5.62 -6.04
N MET A 24 2.12 -6.04 -7.27
CA MET A 24 1.30 -7.00 -8.00
C MET A 24 1.28 -8.39 -7.36
N GLN A 25 2.42 -8.87 -6.86
CA GLN A 25 2.50 -10.17 -6.16
C GLN A 25 1.64 -10.19 -4.89
N PHE A 26 1.72 -9.15 -4.06
CA PHE A 26 0.90 -9.08 -2.85
C PHE A 26 -0.59 -8.92 -3.17
N TYR A 27 -0.93 -8.13 -4.18
CA TYR A 27 -2.31 -7.93 -4.60
C TYR A 27 -2.93 -9.23 -5.16
N ALA A 28 -2.20 -9.94 -6.03
CA ALA A 28 -2.63 -11.24 -6.54
C ALA A 28 -2.77 -12.27 -5.42
N ALA A 29 -1.76 -12.38 -4.55
CA ALA A 29 -1.81 -13.31 -3.42
C ALA A 29 -3.01 -13.04 -2.49
N ALA A 30 -3.44 -11.78 -2.33
CA ALA A 30 -4.63 -11.46 -1.54
C ALA A 30 -5.91 -12.07 -2.17
N SER A 31 -6.01 -12.08 -3.50
CA SER A 31 -7.10 -12.77 -4.20
C SER A 31 -6.99 -14.28 -4.00
N ASP A 32 -5.81 -14.86 -4.27
CA ASP A 32 -5.59 -16.31 -4.23
C ASP A 32 -5.96 -16.91 -2.85
N ILE A 33 -5.55 -16.26 -1.75
CA ILE A 33 -5.87 -16.78 -0.41
C ILE A 33 -7.36 -16.70 -0.08
N THR A 34 -8.09 -15.78 -0.72
CA THR A 34 -9.54 -15.65 -0.53
C THR A 34 -10.25 -16.78 -1.29
N ASP A 35 -9.79 -17.10 -2.49
CA ASP A 35 -10.34 -18.17 -3.33
C ASP A 35 -10.07 -19.56 -2.72
N LEU A 36 -8.96 -19.72 -2.00
CA LEU A 36 -8.59 -20.97 -1.32
C LEU A 36 -9.26 -21.16 0.04
N ALA A 37 -9.81 -20.11 0.65
CA ALA A 37 -10.34 -20.17 2.01
C ALA A 37 -11.75 -20.77 2.04
N THR A 38 -11.97 -21.75 2.92
CA THR A 38 -13.31 -22.31 3.20
C THR A 38 -14.24 -21.26 3.79
N ASP A 39 -13.74 -20.42 4.70
CA ASP A 39 -14.41 -19.23 5.22
C ASP A 39 -13.50 -18.00 5.04
N PRO A 40 -13.85 -17.05 4.15
CA PRO A 40 -13.10 -15.81 3.95
C PRO A 40 -12.95 -14.95 5.22
N GLY A 41 -13.79 -15.17 6.24
CA GLY A 41 -13.71 -14.51 7.53
C GLY A 41 -12.47 -14.92 8.35
N ASP A 42 -11.98 -16.14 8.17
CA ASP A 42 -10.84 -16.66 8.94
C ASP A 42 -9.48 -16.17 8.42
N ILE A 43 -9.43 -15.69 7.17
CA ILE A 43 -8.23 -15.14 6.56
C ILE A 43 -8.27 -13.60 6.44
N CYS A 44 -9.26 -12.93 7.04
CA CYS A 44 -9.49 -11.50 6.86
C CYS A 44 -8.26 -10.64 7.22
N ASP A 45 -7.58 -10.95 8.32
CA ASP A 45 -6.40 -10.21 8.77
C ASP A 45 -5.19 -10.45 7.82
N ALA A 46 -5.03 -11.68 7.33
CA ALA A 46 -3.99 -12.02 6.34
C ALA A 46 -4.25 -11.32 4.99
N TYR A 47 -5.50 -11.33 4.53
CA TYR A 47 -5.96 -10.62 3.34
C TYR A 47 -5.66 -9.11 3.42
N VAL A 48 -6.06 -8.49 4.52
CA VAL A 48 -5.84 -7.06 4.74
C VAL A 48 -4.33 -6.76 4.82
N THR A 49 -3.55 -7.60 5.48
CA THR A 49 -2.09 -7.45 5.55
C THR A 49 -1.46 -7.47 4.16
N LEU A 50 -1.87 -8.39 3.28
CA LEU A 50 -1.38 -8.44 1.90
C LEU A 50 -1.75 -7.17 1.12
N LEU A 51 -2.99 -6.69 1.23
CA LEU A 51 -3.40 -5.45 0.59
C LEU A 51 -2.60 -4.24 1.10
N VAL A 52 -2.31 -4.16 2.41
CA VAL A 52 -1.47 -3.10 2.97
C VAL A 52 -0.08 -3.12 2.33
N HIS A 53 0.55 -4.29 2.22
CA HIS A 53 1.86 -4.42 1.58
C HIS A 53 1.82 -4.09 0.08
N ALA A 54 0.74 -4.47 -0.62
CA ALA A 54 0.52 -4.11 -2.00
C ALA A 54 0.43 -2.58 -2.17
N GLY A 55 -0.40 -1.90 -1.37
CA GLY A 55 -0.59 -0.45 -1.42
C GLY A 55 0.66 0.35 -1.06
N ILE A 56 1.46 -0.10 -0.09
CA ILE A 56 2.76 0.53 0.22
C ILE A 56 3.70 0.43 -0.98
N ALA A 57 3.82 -0.77 -1.56
CA ALA A 57 4.70 -0.97 -2.72
C ALA A 57 4.21 -0.18 -3.95
N ALA A 58 2.89 -0.06 -4.16
CA ALA A 58 2.30 0.78 -5.21
C ALA A 58 2.61 2.26 -4.98
N ALA A 59 2.45 2.76 -3.76
CA ALA A 59 2.82 4.14 -3.40
C ALA A 59 4.31 4.44 -3.66
N ASP A 60 5.20 3.48 -3.35
CA ASP A 60 6.63 3.60 -3.66
C ASP A 60 6.84 3.73 -5.18
N VAL A 61 6.13 2.95 -6.01
CA VAL A 61 6.20 3.04 -7.48
C VAL A 61 5.76 4.42 -7.97
N LEU A 62 4.64 4.92 -7.48
CA LEU A 62 4.11 6.23 -7.86
C LEU A 62 5.08 7.36 -7.48
N CYS A 63 5.65 7.31 -6.27
CA CYS A 63 6.65 8.29 -5.81
C CYS A 63 7.95 8.17 -6.61
N CYS A 64 8.43 6.96 -6.87
CA CYS A 64 9.58 6.71 -7.73
C CYS A 64 9.39 7.28 -9.13
N ALA A 65 8.20 7.11 -9.73
CA ALA A 65 7.90 7.59 -11.07
C ALA A 65 7.81 9.13 -11.13
N SER A 66 7.22 9.75 -10.11
CA SER A 66 6.90 11.19 -10.12
C SER A 66 8.00 12.06 -9.51
N LEU A 67 8.70 11.58 -8.48
CA LEU A 67 9.66 12.33 -7.68
C LEU A 67 11.10 11.80 -7.77
N GLY A 68 11.29 10.59 -8.31
CA GLY A 68 12.60 9.92 -8.31
C GLY A 68 13.05 9.43 -6.93
N GLU A 69 12.15 9.40 -5.95
CA GLU A 69 12.42 8.97 -4.57
C GLU A 69 11.19 8.28 -3.96
N HIS A 70 11.38 7.43 -2.96
CA HIS A 70 10.30 6.86 -2.16
C HIS A 70 10.61 6.97 -0.66
N ALA A 71 9.61 6.80 0.21
CA ALA A 71 9.82 6.91 1.65
C ALA A 71 10.69 5.77 2.19
N GLN A 72 11.56 6.07 3.17
CA GLN A 72 12.47 5.11 3.79
C GLN A 72 11.89 4.57 5.10
N GLY A 73 11.85 3.24 5.22
CA GLY A 73 11.52 2.55 6.47
C GLY A 73 10.02 2.39 6.74
N ASP A 74 9.68 2.04 7.98
CA ASP A 74 8.30 1.81 8.43
C ASP A 74 7.53 3.10 8.76
N ASN A 75 8.06 4.29 8.43
CA ASN A 75 7.35 5.54 8.78
C ASN A 75 6.18 5.82 7.83
N HIS A 76 5.01 5.36 8.26
CA HIS A 76 3.72 5.46 7.57
C HIS A 76 3.29 6.90 7.29
N VAL A 77 3.64 7.86 8.16
CA VAL A 77 3.28 9.26 7.97
C VAL A 77 4.07 9.88 6.83
N GLU A 78 5.34 9.51 6.70
CA GLU A 78 6.23 10.03 5.66
C GLU A 78 5.83 9.53 4.27
N ALA A 79 5.42 8.27 4.14
CA ALA A 79 4.96 7.72 2.85
C ALA A 79 3.71 8.44 2.32
N VAL A 80 2.74 8.70 3.20
CA VAL A 80 1.52 9.46 2.84
C VAL A 80 1.84 10.90 2.49
N ALA A 81 2.72 11.55 3.25
CA ALA A 81 3.12 12.93 2.97
C ALA A 81 3.87 13.05 1.64
N LEU A 82 4.74 12.09 1.31
CA LEU A 82 5.51 12.07 0.07
C LEU A 82 4.59 11.90 -1.15
N LEU A 83 3.68 10.91 -1.11
CA LEU A 83 2.69 10.69 -2.16
C LEU A 83 1.79 11.92 -2.34
N GLY A 84 1.39 12.53 -1.23
CA GLY A 84 0.57 13.74 -1.22
C GLY A 84 1.21 14.99 -1.83
N LYS A 85 2.53 14.98 -2.11
CA LYS A 85 3.18 16.10 -2.81
C LYS A 85 2.71 16.26 -4.25
N PHE A 86 2.25 15.18 -4.89
CA PHE A 86 1.78 15.21 -6.28
C PHE A 86 0.40 14.57 -6.48
N ASP A 87 -0.03 13.68 -5.58
CA ASP A 87 -1.34 13.04 -5.67
C ASP A 87 -2.01 12.94 -4.29
N ALA A 88 -2.87 13.92 -3.99
CA ALA A 88 -3.57 14.00 -2.72
C ALA A 88 -4.63 12.89 -2.54
N ASP A 89 -5.20 12.38 -3.63
CA ASP A 89 -6.26 11.36 -3.55
C ASP A 89 -5.65 9.98 -3.32
N ARG A 90 -4.59 9.61 -4.05
CA ARG A 90 -3.83 8.38 -3.76
C ARG A 90 -3.16 8.42 -2.39
N ALA A 91 -2.77 9.60 -1.89
CA ALA A 91 -2.31 9.75 -0.51
C ALA A 91 -3.40 9.44 0.54
N LYS A 92 -4.66 9.84 0.29
CA LYS A 92 -5.79 9.46 1.14
C LYS A 92 -6.02 7.95 1.09
N ASP A 93 -5.92 7.36 -0.10
CA ASP A 93 -6.04 5.91 -0.27
C ASP A 93 -4.99 5.19 0.58
N LEU A 94 -3.70 5.50 0.39
CA LEU A 94 -2.60 4.92 1.19
C LEU A 94 -2.84 5.07 2.70
N ARG A 95 -3.36 6.21 3.16
CA ARG A 95 -3.69 6.43 4.58
C ARG A 95 -4.72 5.42 5.10
N VAL A 96 -5.73 5.05 4.30
CA VAL A 96 -6.72 4.03 4.69
C VAL A 96 -6.05 2.68 4.95
N LEU A 97 -5.11 2.25 4.09
CA LEU A 97 -4.38 1.00 4.31
C LEU A 97 -3.51 1.07 5.57
N LEU A 98 -2.78 2.17 5.78
CA LEU A 98 -1.86 2.29 6.90
C LEU A 98 -2.57 2.36 8.26
N GLN A 99 -3.80 2.88 8.31
CA GLN A 99 -4.60 2.90 9.54
C GLN A 99 -4.97 1.50 10.05
N VAL A 100 -5.08 0.50 9.16
CA VAL A 100 -5.46 -0.87 9.56
C VAL A 100 -4.25 -1.79 9.75
N LYS A 101 -3.05 -1.39 9.32
CA LYS A 101 -1.82 -2.23 9.35
C LYS A 101 -1.59 -2.87 10.72
N THR A 102 -1.57 -2.04 11.77
CA THR A 102 -1.28 -2.52 13.13
C THR A 102 -2.33 -3.49 13.63
N LYS A 103 -3.60 -3.23 13.30
CA LYS A 103 -4.72 -4.10 13.68
C LYS A 103 -4.62 -5.45 13.00
N ALA A 104 -4.43 -5.46 11.67
CA ALA A 104 -4.34 -6.68 10.88
C ALA A 104 -3.10 -7.53 11.23
N ALA A 105 -1.96 -6.92 11.54
CA ALA A 105 -0.70 -7.65 11.72
C ALA A 105 -0.37 -8.03 13.17
N TYR A 106 -0.84 -7.26 14.15
CA TYR A 106 -0.35 -7.38 15.54
C TYR A 106 -1.44 -7.37 16.61
N SER A 107 -2.66 -6.94 16.29
CA SER A 107 -3.74 -6.90 17.28
C SER A 107 -4.38 -8.27 17.47
N HIS A 108 -4.92 -8.51 18.66
CA HIS A 108 -5.82 -9.65 18.89
C HIS A 108 -7.24 -9.40 18.33
N GLN A 109 -7.56 -8.14 17.97
CA GLN A 109 -8.85 -7.77 17.41
C GLN A 109 -8.84 -7.95 15.89
N ARG A 110 -9.78 -8.74 15.37
CA ARG A 110 -9.96 -8.95 13.93
C ARG A 110 -10.35 -7.67 13.21
N VAL A 111 -9.87 -7.50 11.99
CA VAL A 111 -10.36 -6.48 11.06
C VAL A 111 -11.83 -6.74 10.73
N SER A 112 -12.66 -5.71 10.79
CA SER A 112 -14.09 -5.80 10.47
C SER A 112 -14.31 -5.89 8.96
N VAL A 113 -15.48 -6.40 8.56
CA VAL A 113 -15.90 -6.44 7.15
C VAL A 113 -15.91 -5.04 6.52
N SER A 114 -16.33 -4.02 7.29
CA SER A 114 -16.37 -2.64 6.80
C SER A 114 -14.97 -2.06 6.54
N GLU A 115 -14.00 -2.38 7.40
CA GLU A 115 -12.60 -2.02 7.20
C GLU A 115 -12.02 -2.75 5.99
N ARG A 116 -12.27 -4.06 5.87
CA ARG A 116 -11.84 -4.88 4.73
C ARG A 116 -12.28 -4.28 3.39
N VAL A 117 -13.56 -3.89 3.27
CA VAL A 117 -14.10 -3.27 2.05
C VAL A 117 -13.42 -1.94 1.73
N LYS A 118 -13.19 -1.09 2.75
CA LYS A 118 -12.51 0.20 2.57
C LYS A 118 -11.06 0.01 2.10
N VAL A 119 -10.34 -0.92 2.72
CA VAL A 119 -8.94 -1.23 2.40
C VAL A 119 -8.84 -1.79 0.99
N ARG A 120 -9.72 -2.72 0.60
CA ARG A 120 -9.75 -3.25 -0.76
C ARG A 120 -9.89 -2.14 -1.79
N ARG A 121 -10.93 -1.31 -1.67
CA ARG A 121 -11.16 -0.20 -2.62
C ARG A 121 -10.00 0.79 -2.68
N ALA A 122 -9.34 1.07 -1.56
CA ALA A 122 -8.18 1.96 -1.52
C ALA A 122 -6.96 1.31 -2.19
N CYS A 123 -6.75 0.01 -1.99
CA CYS A 123 -5.70 -0.75 -2.67
C CYS A 123 -5.94 -0.79 -4.19
N ASP A 124 -7.17 -1.06 -4.63
CA ASP A 124 -7.54 -1.14 -6.05
C ASP A 124 -7.14 0.16 -6.77
N ARG A 125 -7.50 1.31 -6.21
CA ARG A 125 -7.15 2.62 -6.76
C ARG A 125 -5.64 2.89 -6.85
N LEU A 126 -4.84 2.31 -5.95
CA LEU A 126 -3.37 2.42 -6.02
C LEU A 126 -2.79 1.47 -7.07
N ILE A 127 -3.38 0.28 -7.24
CA ILE A 127 -2.97 -0.68 -8.27
C ILE A 127 -3.31 -0.15 -9.67
N GLU A 128 -4.53 0.34 -9.88
CA GLU A 128 -4.95 0.98 -11.13
C GLU A 128 -3.98 2.10 -11.53
N ALA A 129 -3.60 2.96 -10.58
CA ALA A 129 -2.69 4.08 -10.85
C ALA A 129 -1.27 3.63 -11.25
N ILE A 130 -0.76 2.49 -10.78
CA ILE A 130 0.55 1.98 -11.22
C ILE A 130 0.46 1.19 -12.54
N GLU A 131 -0.71 0.64 -12.88
CA GLU A 131 -0.96 0.01 -14.18
C GLU A 131 -1.05 1.06 -15.29
N GLU A 132 -1.66 2.22 -15.01
CA GLU A 132 -1.71 3.39 -15.92
C GLU A 132 -0.33 3.97 -16.24
N LEU A 133 0.70 3.72 -15.42
CA LEU A 133 2.08 4.15 -15.72
C LEU A 133 2.77 3.30 -16.80
N VAL A 134 2.23 2.12 -17.12
CA VAL A 134 2.79 1.19 -18.10
C VAL A 134 2.05 1.23 -19.44
N GLY A 135 0.82 1.76 -19.44
CA GLY A 135 0.05 2.05 -20.66
C GLY A 135 0.57 3.27 -21.41
#